data_AF-A0A327NFW8-F1
#
_entry.id   AF-A0A327NFW8-F1
#
_cell.length_a   1.000
_cell.length_b   1.000
_cell.length_c   1.000
_cell.angle_alpha   90.00
_cell.angle_beta   90.00
_cell.angle_gamma   90.00
#
_symmetry.space_group_name_H-M   'P 1'
#
loop_
_entity.id
_entity.type
_entity.pdbx_description
1 polymer ?
#
loop_
_entity_poly.entity_id
_entity_poly.type
_entity_poly.pdbx_seq_one_letter_code
_entity_poly.pdbx_strand_id
1 'polypeptide(L)'
;MWSYASGQWRTTGFPQPNTISALALWLIGQDVDMIFNKPRCPQANAKVERMQEVSSPWAELSKAADVADLQNRLSQAACFQREQFSVSRLKGKTRLAEFPQLETSRRVYEGFF
;
A
#
# COMPACT_ATOMS: atom_id res chain seq x y z
N MET A 1 4.29 29.27 -20.78
CA MET A 1 4.90 29.67 -22.06
C MET A 1 5.26 28.38 -22.80
N TRP A 2 4.64 28.14 -23.95
CA TRP A 2 4.83 26.90 -24.74
C TRP A 2 5.92 27.14 -25.78
N SER A 3 6.82 26.17 -25.98
CA SER A 3 7.81 26.19 -27.07
C SER A 3 7.65 24.92 -27.90
N TYR A 4 7.64 25.08 -29.22
CA TYR A 4 7.47 24.02 -30.20
C TYR A 4 8.83 23.70 -30.82
N ALA A 5 9.43 22.59 -30.41
CA ALA A 5 10.59 22.01 -31.09
C ALA A 5 10.33 20.52 -31.27
N SER A 6 10.56 20.02 -32.49
CA SER A 6 10.57 18.61 -32.89
C SER A 6 9.30 17.77 -32.64
N GLY A 7 8.11 18.35 -32.80
CA GLY A 7 6.86 17.57 -32.97
C GLY A 7 6.29 16.95 -31.69
N GLN A 8 6.72 17.38 -30.51
CA GLN A 8 6.09 17.03 -29.24
C GLN A 8 5.93 18.23 -28.33
N TRP A 9 4.74 18.40 -27.76
CA TRP A 9 4.47 19.37 -26.70
C TRP A 9 5.27 19.01 -25.45
N ARG A 10 6.28 19.83 -25.10
CA ARG A 10 7.01 19.69 -23.83
C ARG A 10 6.60 20.79 -22.86
N THR A 11 5.99 20.39 -21.75
CA THR A 11 5.83 21.23 -20.56
C THR A 11 7.09 21.14 -19.71
N THR A 12 7.83 22.24 -19.57
CA THR A 12 8.89 22.39 -18.57
C THR A 12 8.26 22.31 -17.17
N GLY A 13 8.47 21.20 -16.44
CA GLY A 13 8.06 21.07 -15.02
C GLY A 13 7.33 19.77 -14.61
N PHE A 14 7.36 18.71 -15.41
CA PHE A 14 6.75 17.42 -15.04
C PHE A 14 7.86 16.40 -14.75
N PRO A 15 7.91 15.76 -13.56
CA PRO A 15 8.79 14.62 -13.36
C PRO A 15 8.32 13.51 -14.29
N GLN A 16 9.19 13.10 -15.21
CA GLN A 16 8.95 11.94 -16.07
C GLN A 16 9.12 10.69 -15.20
N PRO A 17 8.13 9.79 -15.09
CA PRO A 17 8.33 8.50 -14.46
C PRO A 17 9.05 7.58 -15.46
N ASN A 18 10.23 7.96 -15.92
CA ASN A 18 10.93 7.24 -16.99
C ASN A 18 12.02 6.29 -16.49
N THR A 19 12.13 6.10 -15.18
CA THR A 19 13.13 5.19 -14.61
C THR A 19 12.46 4.26 -13.62
N ILE A 20 12.48 2.96 -13.94
CA ILE A 20 12.08 1.91 -13.00
C ILE A 20 13.07 1.94 -11.83
N SER A 21 12.58 2.05 -10.60
CA SER A 21 13.44 2.09 -9.41
C SER A 21 14.10 0.73 -9.18
N ALA A 22 15.23 0.71 -8.46
CA ALA A 22 15.89 -0.53 -8.05
C ALA A 22 14.92 -1.46 -7.27
N LEU A 23 14.07 -0.89 -6.41
CA LEU A 23 13.02 -1.65 -5.72
C LEU A 23 12.02 -2.27 -6.69
N ALA A 24 11.56 -1.52 -7.71
CA ALA A 24 10.63 -2.05 -8.68
C ALA A 24 11.24 -3.19 -9.53
N LEU A 25 12.53 -3.07 -9.91
CA LEU A 25 13.24 -4.15 -10.60
C LEU A 25 13.36 -5.40 -9.71
N TRP A 26 13.70 -5.22 -8.43
CA TRP A 26 13.77 -6.32 -7.48
C TRP A 26 12.41 -7.01 -7.29
N LEU A 27 11.33 -6.24 -7.12
CA LEU A 27 9.96 -6.77 -7.00
C LEU A 27 9.51 -7.54 -8.25
N ILE A 28 9.82 -7.02 -9.45
CA ILE A 28 9.57 -7.72 -10.72
C ILE A 28 10.35 -9.04 -10.75
N GLY A 29 11.60 -9.06 -10.29
CA GLY A 29 12.39 -10.29 -10.16
C GLY A 29 11.81 -11.30 -9.16
N GLN A 30 11.03 -10.83 -8.17
CA GLN A 30 10.28 -11.66 -7.23
C GLN A 30 8.87 -12.03 -7.76
N ASP A 31 8.62 -11.86 -9.06
CA ASP A 31 7.35 -12.14 -9.74
C ASP A 31 6.18 -11.29 -9.22
N VAL A 32 6.46 -10.09 -8.70
CA VAL A 32 5.43 -9.15 -8.22
C VAL A 32 5.00 -8.22 -9.36
N ASP A 33 3.73 -8.33 -9.77
CA ASP A 33 3.12 -7.45 -10.75
C ASP A 33 3.04 -6.01 -10.22
N MET A 34 3.91 -5.15 -10.75
CA MET A 34 3.97 -3.74 -10.37
C MET A 34 2.89 -2.92 -11.10
N ILE A 35 1.99 -2.31 -10.33
CA ILE A 35 1.01 -1.33 -10.83
C ILE A 35 1.48 0.08 -10.46
N PHE A 36 1.85 0.87 -11.46
CA PHE A 36 2.29 2.25 -11.25
C PHE A 36 1.11 3.23 -11.37
N ASN A 37 0.89 4.03 -10.32
CA ASN A 37 -0.09 5.10 -10.37
C ASN A 37 0.38 6.22 -11.30
N LYS A 38 -0.54 6.78 -12.09
CA LYS A 38 -0.25 7.95 -12.93
C LYS A 38 0.17 9.12 -12.03
N PRO A 39 1.26 9.85 -12.38
CA PRO A 39 1.63 11.05 -11.66
C PRO A 39 0.46 12.04 -11.60
N ARG A 40 0.28 12.70 -10.44
CA ARG A 40 -0.78 13.69 -10.20
C ARG A 40 -2.21 13.13 -10.35
N CYS A 41 -2.42 11.85 -10.06
CA CYS A 41 -3.76 11.26 -9.96
C CYS A 41 -4.01 10.71 -8.54
N PRO A 42 -4.30 11.57 -7.54
CA PRO A 42 -4.54 11.15 -6.16
C PRO A 42 -5.63 10.07 -6.03
N GLN A 43 -6.64 10.11 -6.90
CA GLN A 43 -7.74 9.14 -6.92
C GLN A 43 -7.26 7.69 -7.14
N ALA A 44 -6.09 7.50 -7.77
CA ALA A 44 -5.51 6.17 -7.97
C ALA A 44 -5.00 5.54 -6.66
N ASN A 45 -4.74 6.36 -5.62
CA ASN A 45 -4.26 5.93 -4.31
C ASN A 45 -5.35 5.95 -3.22
N ALA A 46 -6.59 6.31 -3.56
CA ALA A 46 -7.66 6.57 -2.60
C ALA A 46 -7.96 5.40 -1.64
N LYS A 47 -7.74 4.15 -2.08
CA LYS A 47 -7.90 2.97 -1.21
C LYS A 47 -6.82 2.91 -0.13
N VAL A 48 -5.56 3.18 -0.48
CA VAL A 48 -4.44 3.16 0.47
C VAL A 48 -4.60 4.28 1.48
N GLU A 49 -4.91 5.49 1.01
CA GLU A 49 -5.12 6.66 1.86
C GLU A 49 -6.27 6.44 2.84
N ARG A 50 -7.42 5.96 2.36
CA ARG A 50 -8.55 5.60 3.23
C ARG A 50 -8.17 4.54 4.27
N MET A 51 -7.37 3.56 3.89
CA MET A 51 -6.91 2.54 4.84
C MET A 51 -5.98 3.13 5.89
N GLN A 52 -5.12 4.07 5.53
CA GLN A 52 -4.26 4.79 6.48
C GLN A 52 -5.07 5.66 7.45
N GLU A 53 -6.09 6.36 6.93
CA GLU A 53 -7.05 7.13 7.73
C GLU A 53 -7.82 6.24 8.72
N VAL A 54 -8.08 4.98 8.40
CA VAL A 54 -8.73 4.02 9.29
C VAL A 54 -7.75 3.40 10.29
N SER A 55 -6.56 3.00 9.85
CA SER A 55 -5.57 2.37 10.74
C SER A 55 -5.05 3.35 11.78
N SER A 56 -5.01 4.64 11.46
CA SER A 56 -4.41 5.65 12.33
C SER A 56 -5.17 5.83 13.67
N PRO A 57 -6.49 6.05 13.66
CA PRO A 57 -7.29 6.07 14.88
C PRO A 57 -7.28 4.73 15.64
N TRP A 58 -7.26 3.61 14.92
CA TRP A 58 -7.28 2.27 15.55
C TRP A 58 -6.00 1.97 16.32
N ALA A 59 -4.86 2.45 15.84
CA ALA A 59 -3.58 2.33 16.54
C ALA A 59 -3.31 3.48 17.52
N GLU A 60 -4.24 4.45 17.64
CA GLU A 60 -4.11 5.63 18.50
C GLU A 60 -2.75 6.36 18.36
N LEU A 61 -2.34 6.70 17.13
CA LEU A 61 -0.97 7.21 16.85
C LEU A 61 -0.52 8.34 17.77
N SER A 62 -1.41 9.27 18.12
CA SER A 62 -1.09 10.42 18.97
C SER A 62 -0.75 10.05 20.42
N LYS A 63 -1.03 8.82 20.84
CA LYS A 63 -0.74 8.30 22.18
C LYS A 63 0.46 7.35 22.22
N ALA A 64 1.09 7.08 21.08
CA ALA A 64 2.25 6.21 21.04
C ALA A 64 3.44 6.87 21.74
N ALA A 65 4.08 6.15 22.66
CA ALA A 65 5.21 6.69 23.42
C ALA A 65 6.49 6.76 22.59
N ASP A 66 6.72 5.74 21.75
CA ASP A 66 7.87 5.61 20.88
C ASP A 66 7.53 4.77 19.63
N VAL A 67 8.53 4.55 18.78
CA VAL A 67 8.37 3.81 17.52
C VAL A 67 8.02 2.33 17.77
N ALA A 68 8.54 1.72 18.85
CA ALA A 68 8.28 0.32 19.16
C ALA A 68 6.84 0.14 19.66
N ASP A 69 6.36 1.03 20.53
CA ASP A 69 4.97 1.09 20.97
C ASP A 69 4.02 1.31 19.78
N LEU A 70 4.36 2.25 18.88
CA LEU A 70 3.59 2.46 17.64
C LEU A 70 3.50 1.18 16.79
N GLN A 71 4.62 0.49 16.59
CA GLN A 71 4.65 -0.76 15.83
C GLN A 71 3.78 -1.83 16.48
N ASN A 72 3.82 -1.96 17.81
CA ASN A 72 2.99 -2.90 18.55
C ASN A 72 1.51 -2.57 18.41
N ARG A 73 1.12 -1.30 18.54
CA ARG A 73 -0.26 -0.83 18.38
C ARG A 73 -0.79 -1.09 16.96
N LEU A 74 0.02 -0.80 15.94
CA LEU A 74 -0.33 -1.09 14.54
C LEU A 74 -0.53 -2.59 14.30
N SER A 75 0.37 -3.43 14.83
CA SER A 75 0.25 -4.88 14.73
C SER A 75 -1.01 -5.40 15.41
N GLN A 76 -1.34 -4.91 16.61
CA GLN A 76 -2.56 -5.26 17.33
C GLN A 76 -3.82 -4.83 16.58
N ALA A 77 -3.85 -3.60 16.07
CA ALA A 77 -4.95 -3.09 15.26
C ALA A 77 -5.18 -3.94 14.00
N ALA A 78 -4.10 -4.34 13.31
CA ALA A 78 -4.18 -5.20 12.14
C ALA A 78 -4.69 -6.60 12.47
N CYS A 79 -4.22 -7.21 13.56
CA CYS A 79 -4.70 -8.49 14.07
C CYS A 79 -6.20 -8.43 14.40
N PHE A 80 -6.61 -7.45 15.22
CA PHE A 80 -8.01 -7.26 15.60
C PHE A 80 -8.93 -7.05 14.38
N GLN A 81 -8.52 -6.20 13.43
CA GLN A 81 -9.28 -5.91 12.22
C GLN A 81 -9.49 -7.14 11.33
N ARG A 82 -8.50 -8.03 11.28
CA ARG A 82 -8.52 -9.25 10.48
C ARG A 82 -9.31 -10.37 11.16
N GLU A 83 -9.07 -10.57 12.44
CA GLU A 83 -9.42 -11.81 13.15
C GLU A 83 -10.68 -11.68 14.01
N GLN A 84 -10.95 -10.48 14.56
CA GLN A 84 -11.97 -10.30 15.59
C GLN A 84 -13.10 -9.36 15.15
N PHE A 85 -12.81 -8.36 14.31
CA PHE A 85 -13.81 -7.39 13.88
C PHE A 85 -14.77 -8.00 12.84
N SER A 86 -16.05 -8.12 13.21
CA SER A 86 -17.12 -8.59 12.33
C SER A 86 -17.49 -7.52 11.30
N VAL A 87 -17.70 -7.94 10.05
CA VAL A 87 -18.00 -7.03 8.94
C VAL A 87 -19.41 -7.29 8.43
N SER A 88 -20.27 -6.27 8.46
CA SER A 88 -21.66 -6.36 7.98
C SER A 88 -21.75 -6.79 6.51
N ARG A 89 -20.89 -6.25 5.65
CA ARG A 89 -20.79 -6.65 4.23
C ARG A 89 -20.36 -8.12 4.03
N LEU A 90 -19.72 -8.72 5.04
CA LEU A 90 -19.36 -10.15 5.08
C LEU A 90 -20.37 -10.97 5.91
N LYS A 91 -21.61 -10.49 6.05
CA LYS A 91 -22.69 -11.15 6.81
C LYS A 91 -22.31 -11.44 8.27
N GLY A 92 -21.56 -10.52 8.90
CA GLY A 92 -21.14 -10.64 10.29
C GLY A 92 -19.91 -11.52 10.51
N LYS A 93 -19.30 -12.07 9.45
CA LYS A 93 -18.02 -12.78 9.56
C LYS A 93 -16.85 -11.81 9.70
N THR A 94 -15.76 -12.32 10.26
CA THR A 94 -14.46 -11.63 10.27
C THR A 94 -13.75 -11.81 8.93
N ARG A 95 -12.72 -11.00 8.65
CA ARG A 95 -11.99 -11.10 7.37
C ARG A 95 -11.26 -12.42 7.26
N LEU A 96 -10.68 -12.92 8.36
CA LEU A 96 -10.02 -14.21 8.38
C LEU A 96 -11.02 -15.35 8.12
N ALA A 97 -12.19 -15.32 8.73
CA ALA A 97 -13.21 -16.35 8.52
C ALA A 97 -13.72 -16.41 7.08
N GLU A 98 -13.82 -15.27 6.38
CA GLU A 98 -14.23 -15.23 4.98
C GLU A 98 -13.06 -15.49 4.00
N PHE A 99 -11.85 -15.09 4.37
CA PHE A 99 -10.64 -15.20 3.55
C PHE A 99 -9.51 -15.88 4.35
N PRO A 100 -9.61 -17.20 4.60
CA PRO A 100 -8.62 -17.92 5.42
C PRO A 100 -7.21 -17.89 4.84
N GLN A 101 -7.08 -17.73 3.53
CA GLN A 101 -5.80 -17.61 2.83
C GLN A 101 -4.99 -16.35 3.20
N LEU A 102 -5.57 -15.40 3.95
CA LEU A 102 -4.85 -14.20 4.40
C LEU A 102 -3.65 -14.52 5.31
N GLU A 103 -3.65 -15.68 5.98
CA GLU A 103 -2.54 -16.15 6.81
C GLU A 103 -1.51 -16.96 6.02
N THR A 104 -1.82 -17.32 4.78
CA THR A 104 -0.94 -18.12 3.94
C THR A 104 -0.21 -17.20 2.96
N SER A 105 1.10 -17.04 3.13
CA SER A 105 1.91 -16.48 2.06
C SER A 105 1.96 -17.48 0.91
N ARG A 106 1.50 -17.08 -0.28
CA ARG A 106 1.62 -17.89 -1.50
C ARG A 106 3.00 -17.80 -2.14
N ARG A 107 3.83 -16.86 -1.68
CA ARG A 107 5.19 -16.65 -2.20
C ARG A 107 6.17 -17.21 -1.19
N VAL A 108 6.92 -18.22 -1.61
CA VAL A 108 8.10 -18.69 -0.89
C VAL A 108 9.16 -17.60 -1.06
N TYR A 109 9.62 -17.02 0.05
CA TYR A 109 10.75 -16.13 0.01
C TYR A 109 12.03 -16.97 -0.03
N GLU A 110 12.55 -17.19 -1.23
CA GLU A 110 13.90 -17.72 -1.41
C GLU A 110 14.85 -16.55 -1.21
N GLY A 111 15.34 -16.39 0.02
CA GLY A 111 16.30 -15.35 0.34
C GLY A 111 17.56 -15.55 -0.50
N PHE A 112 17.79 -14.66 -1.46
CA PHE A 112 19.08 -14.58 -2.14
C PHE A 112 20.08 -13.90 -1.21
N PHE A 113 20.84 -14.69 -0.47
CA PHE A 113 22.09 -14.29 0.19
C PHE A 113 23.13 -15.41 0.01
#